data_AF-A0A349PKD5-F1
#
_entry.id   AF-A0A349PKD5-F1
#
_cell.length_a   1.000
_cell.length_b   1.000
_cell.length_c   1.000
_cell.angle_alpha   90.00
_cell.angle_beta   90.00
_cell.angle_gamma   90.00
#
_symmetry.space_group_name_H-M   'P 1'
#
loop_
_entity.id
_entity.type
_entity.pdbx_description
1 polymer ?
#
loop_
_entity_poly.entity_id
_entity_poly.type
_entity_poly.pdbx_seq_one_letter_code
_entity_poly.pdbx_strand_id
1 'polypeptide(L)'
;MNLTDGSYFINDITIPNITGNGGAYTVDIINAITKYENEVRIDLLGYELNKLLEADLNNSGVPQTQRFIDLINGAEFTYPDTGQLLKWIGFKNTQKESLISYYVYYNYVYYKNDHLSGVGTVKVDAEHSKRVSPFDKLENAWKRFQKLYAGFSFDECENFTEDGMKVDDLPGTFNGLASAYNFLYANKEDYPEWVFTVKYDKNIFSL
;
A
#
# COMPACT_ATOMS: atom_id res chain seq x y z
N MET A 1 -9.49 -11.68 3.44
CA MET A 1 -8.41 -11.98 4.42
C MET A 1 -7.38 -10.87 4.34
N ASN A 2 -6.79 -10.47 5.46
CA ASN A 2 -5.75 -9.43 5.47
C ASN A 2 -4.36 -10.09 5.41
N LEU A 3 -3.49 -9.56 4.56
CA LEU A 3 -2.11 -9.98 4.35
C LEU A 3 -1.17 -9.33 5.37
N THR A 4 -1.57 -8.17 5.87
CA THR A 4 -0.86 -7.41 6.92
C THR A 4 -1.68 -7.34 8.20
N ASP A 5 -0.98 -7.09 9.31
CA ASP A 5 -1.55 -6.92 10.63
C ASP A 5 -0.86 -5.77 11.36
N GLY A 6 -1.22 -5.54 12.63
CA GLY A 6 -0.64 -4.47 13.43
C GLY A 6 0.88 -4.58 13.66
N SER A 7 1.50 -5.74 13.42
CA SER A 7 2.96 -5.93 13.56
C SER A 7 3.78 -5.21 12.49
N TYR A 8 3.13 -4.72 11.43
CA TYR A 8 3.78 -3.94 10.38
C TYR A 8 3.89 -2.44 10.71
N PHE A 9 3.23 -1.95 11.75
CA PHE A 9 3.35 -0.54 12.18
C PHE A 9 4.52 -0.36 13.15
N ILE A 10 5.73 -0.45 12.61
CA ILE A 10 6.99 -0.28 13.33
C ILE A 10 7.82 0.85 12.70
N ASN A 11 8.94 1.21 13.34
CA ASN A 11 9.88 2.23 12.85
C ASN A 11 9.19 3.58 12.56
N ASP A 12 9.26 4.05 11.31
CA ASP A 12 8.76 5.34 10.84
C ASP A 12 7.23 5.42 10.80
N ILE A 13 6.54 4.27 10.66
CA ILE A 13 5.08 4.15 10.68
C ILE A 13 4.53 3.57 11.98
N THR A 14 5.25 3.74 13.10
CA THR A 14 4.76 3.29 14.41
C THR A 14 3.49 4.03 14.81
N ILE A 15 2.46 3.27 15.18
CA ILE A 15 1.21 3.80 15.75
C ILE A 15 1.17 3.41 17.24
N PRO A 16 1.11 4.38 18.17
CA PRO A 16 1.06 4.07 19.60
C PRO A 16 -0.29 3.46 19.99
N ASN A 17 -0.27 2.56 20.98
CA ASN A 17 -1.47 1.97 21.60
C ASN A 17 -2.40 1.24 20.61
N ILE A 18 -1.84 0.64 19.55
CA ILE A 18 -2.63 -0.21 18.63
C ILE A 18 -3.04 -1.54 19.25
N THR A 19 -2.48 -1.91 20.40
CA THR A 19 -2.91 -3.07 21.18
C THR A 19 -3.75 -2.61 22.36
N GLY A 20 -4.92 -3.23 22.52
CA GLY A 20 -5.78 -3.05 23.68
C GLY A 20 -5.34 -3.92 24.86
N ASN A 21 -6.15 -3.90 25.92
CA ASN A 21 -5.96 -4.78 27.08
C ASN A 21 -5.99 -6.25 26.63
N GLY A 22 -4.93 -6.99 26.94
CA GLY A 22 -4.77 -8.39 26.53
C GLY A 22 -3.95 -8.60 25.25
N GLY A 23 -3.38 -7.54 24.65
CA GLY A 23 -2.44 -7.66 23.54
C GLY A 23 -3.08 -7.80 22.15
N ALA A 24 -4.41 -7.85 22.06
CA ALA A 24 -5.13 -7.85 20.78
C ALA A 24 -5.14 -6.44 20.16
N TYR A 25 -5.15 -6.35 18.82
CA TYR A 25 -5.23 -5.06 18.15
C TYR A 25 -6.58 -4.38 18.37
N THR A 26 -6.57 -3.05 18.43
CA THR A 26 -7.79 -2.25 18.60
C THR A 26 -8.71 -2.37 17.38
N VAL A 27 -10.02 -2.24 17.61
CA VAL A 27 -11.03 -2.41 16.54
C VAL A 27 -10.84 -1.38 15.42
N ASP A 28 -10.42 -0.18 15.75
CA ASP A 28 -10.21 0.89 14.78
C ASP A 28 -9.04 0.62 13.83
N ILE A 29 -7.91 0.11 14.31
CA ILE A 29 -6.80 -0.27 13.42
C ILE A 29 -7.15 -1.50 12.58
N ILE A 30 -7.87 -2.49 13.14
CA ILE A 30 -8.33 -3.67 12.39
C ILE A 30 -9.25 -3.26 11.23
N ASN A 31 -10.18 -2.34 11.48
CA ASN A 31 -11.09 -1.82 10.46
C ASN A 31 -10.32 -1.03 9.38
N ALA A 32 -9.32 -0.24 9.79
CA ALA A 32 -8.48 0.51 8.87
C ALA A 32 -7.64 -0.42 7.97
N ILE A 33 -7.01 -1.45 8.54
CA ILE A 33 -6.29 -2.48 7.77
C ILE A 33 -7.25 -3.12 6.77
N THR A 34 -8.40 -3.62 7.23
CA THR A 34 -9.37 -4.33 6.37
C THR A 34 -9.85 -3.46 5.20
N LYS A 35 -10.15 -2.19 5.46
CA LYS A 35 -10.62 -1.26 4.43
C LYS A 35 -9.50 -0.90 3.45
N TYR A 36 -8.41 -0.34 3.96
CA TYR A 36 -7.39 0.28 3.12
C TYR A 36 -6.46 -0.73 2.45
N GLU A 37 -6.29 -1.93 3.04
CA GLU A 37 -5.62 -3.03 2.34
C GLU A 37 -6.42 -3.47 1.11
N ASN A 38 -7.74 -3.65 1.26
CA ASN A 38 -8.55 -4.06 0.12
C ASN A 38 -8.57 -2.99 -0.99
N GLU A 39 -8.67 -1.72 -0.60
CA GLU A 39 -8.61 -0.58 -1.51
C GLU A 39 -7.32 -0.59 -2.34
N VAL A 40 -6.15 -0.60 -1.68
CA VAL A 40 -4.86 -0.53 -2.37
C VAL A 40 -4.57 -1.77 -3.22
N ARG A 41 -5.06 -2.96 -2.82
CA ARG A 41 -4.93 -4.18 -3.62
C ARG A 41 -5.77 -4.09 -4.89
N ILE A 42 -7.00 -3.60 -4.81
CA ILE A 42 -7.85 -3.39 -5.99
C ILE A 42 -7.24 -2.34 -6.90
N ASP A 43 -6.70 -1.26 -6.35
CA ASP A 43 -6.05 -0.22 -7.15
C ASP A 43 -4.82 -0.76 -7.89
N LEU A 44 -4.00 -1.58 -7.21
CA LEU A 44 -2.76 -2.12 -7.78
C LEU A 44 -3.01 -3.25 -8.78
N LEU A 45 -3.88 -4.20 -8.43
CA LEU A 45 -4.07 -5.45 -9.18
C LEU A 45 -5.26 -5.38 -10.14
N GLY A 46 -6.25 -4.55 -9.84
CA GLY A 46 -7.56 -4.60 -10.46
C GLY A 46 -8.48 -5.56 -9.73
N TYR A 47 -9.79 -5.41 -9.96
CA TYR A 47 -10.81 -6.20 -9.28
C TYR A 47 -10.71 -7.70 -9.58
N GLU A 48 -10.51 -8.06 -10.85
CA GLU A 48 -10.49 -9.46 -11.31
C GLU A 48 -9.29 -10.22 -10.74
N LEU A 49 -8.08 -9.66 -10.89
CA LEU A 49 -6.86 -10.27 -10.36
C LEU A 49 -6.90 -10.35 -8.82
N ASN A 50 -7.40 -9.31 -8.13
CA ASN A 50 -7.55 -9.36 -6.68
C ASN A 50 -8.53 -10.46 -6.24
N LYS A 51 -9.64 -10.66 -6.96
CA LYS A 51 -10.59 -11.74 -6.68
C LYS A 51 -9.95 -13.13 -6.86
N LEU A 52 -9.14 -13.32 -7.89
CA LEU A 52 -8.39 -14.57 -8.11
C LEU A 52 -7.36 -14.81 -7.01
N LEU A 53 -6.64 -13.77 -6.60
CA LEU A 53 -5.72 -13.84 -5.47
C LEU A 53 -6.45 -14.28 -4.19
N GLU A 54 -7.58 -13.64 -3.86
CA GLU A 54 -8.35 -14.00 -2.67
C GLU A 54 -8.87 -15.44 -2.70
N ALA A 55 -9.24 -15.95 -3.87
CA ALA A 55 -9.66 -17.34 -4.03
C ALA A 55 -8.50 -18.34 -3.90
N ASP A 56 -7.27 -17.92 -4.21
CA ASP A 56 -6.05 -18.73 -4.08
C ASP A 56 -5.50 -18.75 -2.64
N LEU A 57 -5.92 -17.81 -1.78
CA LEU A 57 -5.54 -17.80 -0.37
C LEU A 57 -6.25 -18.92 0.39
N ASN A 58 -5.48 -19.74 1.11
CA ASN A 58 -6.06 -20.69 2.06
C ASN A 58 -6.60 -19.98 3.33
N ASN A 59 -7.19 -20.76 4.24
CA ASN A 59 -7.75 -20.25 5.51
C ASN A 59 -6.71 -19.55 6.42
N SER A 60 -5.42 -19.72 6.16
CA SER A 60 -4.31 -19.06 6.87
C SER A 60 -3.72 -17.87 6.09
N GLY A 61 -4.34 -17.47 4.98
CA GLY A 61 -3.86 -16.37 4.14
C GLY A 61 -2.56 -16.70 3.40
N VAL A 62 -2.31 -17.99 3.11
CA VAL A 62 -1.14 -18.43 2.36
C VAL A 62 -1.57 -18.75 0.92
N PRO A 63 -0.95 -18.13 -0.10
CA PRO A 63 -1.22 -18.45 -1.50
C PRO A 63 -0.80 -19.88 -1.84
N GLN A 64 -1.52 -20.51 -2.76
CA GLN A 64 -1.28 -21.88 -3.21
C GLN A 64 -0.58 -21.94 -4.57
N THR A 65 -0.80 -20.96 -5.45
CA THR A 65 -0.21 -20.95 -6.80
C THR A 65 1.07 -20.09 -6.84
N GLN A 66 2.10 -20.53 -7.59
CA GLN A 66 3.42 -19.89 -7.62
C GLN A 66 3.36 -18.37 -7.94
N ARG A 67 2.58 -17.95 -8.96
CA ARG A 67 2.43 -16.52 -9.28
C ARG A 67 1.97 -15.69 -8.08
N PHE A 68 1.05 -16.21 -7.27
CA PHE A 68 0.55 -15.52 -6.09
C PHE A 68 1.49 -15.63 -4.89
N ILE A 69 2.25 -16.73 -4.79
CA ILE A 69 3.36 -16.87 -3.83
C ILE A 69 4.41 -15.78 -4.10
N ASP A 70 4.81 -15.60 -5.36
CA ASP A 70 5.80 -14.61 -5.78
C ASP A 70 5.30 -13.18 -5.55
N LEU A 71 4.01 -12.92 -5.81
CA LEU A 71 3.39 -11.63 -5.55
C LEU A 71 3.35 -11.30 -4.04
N ILE A 72 2.97 -12.26 -3.19
CA ILE A 72 2.81 -12.03 -1.75
C ILE A 72 4.14 -12.04 -1.02
N ASN A 73 5.00 -13.03 -1.26
CA ASN A 73 6.25 -13.21 -0.51
C ASN A 73 7.45 -12.53 -1.17
N GLY A 74 7.28 -12.04 -2.39
CA GLY A 74 8.34 -11.44 -3.19
C GLY A 74 9.08 -12.48 -4.03
N ALA A 75 9.59 -12.03 -5.18
CA ALA A 75 10.40 -12.81 -6.08
C ALA A 75 11.40 -11.93 -6.81
N GLU A 76 12.46 -12.55 -7.32
CA GLU A 76 13.38 -11.88 -8.24
C GLU A 76 12.76 -11.80 -9.63
N PHE A 77 13.00 -10.70 -10.33
CA PHE A 77 12.51 -10.49 -11.68
C PHE A 77 13.53 -9.69 -12.49
N THR A 78 13.49 -9.88 -13.81
CA THR A 78 14.36 -9.16 -14.73
C THR A 78 13.63 -7.93 -15.25
N TYR A 79 14.22 -6.76 -15.06
CA TYR A 79 13.67 -5.51 -15.56
C TYR A 79 13.66 -5.50 -17.10
N PRO A 80 12.50 -5.36 -17.77
CA PRO A 80 12.39 -5.57 -19.22
C PRO A 80 13.29 -4.67 -20.06
N ASP A 81 13.43 -3.39 -19.69
CA ASP A 81 14.15 -2.42 -20.54
C ASP A 81 15.68 -2.50 -20.40
N THR A 82 16.19 -2.91 -19.24
CA THR A 82 17.63 -2.89 -18.94
C THR A 82 18.25 -4.28 -18.76
N GLY A 83 17.44 -5.32 -18.58
CA GLY A 83 17.90 -6.67 -18.24
C GLY A 83 18.44 -6.79 -16.81
N GLN A 84 18.29 -5.77 -15.96
CA GLN A 84 18.77 -5.80 -14.58
C GLN A 84 17.94 -6.76 -13.72
N LEU A 85 18.60 -7.60 -12.92
CA LEU A 85 17.94 -8.42 -11.92
C LEU A 85 17.56 -7.55 -10.71
N LEU A 86 16.26 -7.49 -10.42
CA LEU A 86 15.66 -6.77 -9.30
C LEU A 86 14.90 -7.76 -8.40
N LYS A 87 14.57 -7.34 -7.18
CA LYS A 87 13.82 -8.16 -6.23
C LYS A 87 12.60 -7.44 -5.70
N TRP A 88 11.42 -7.93 -6.07
CA TRP A 88 10.17 -7.56 -5.43
C TRP A 88 10.16 -8.11 -4.01
N ILE A 89 9.88 -7.27 -3.03
CA ILE A 89 9.93 -7.64 -1.61
C ILE A 89 8.66 -8.35 -1.12
N GLY A 90 7.60 -8.37 -1.93
CA GLY A 90 6.31 -8.95 -1.56
C GLY A 90 5.41 -8.01 -0.76
N PHE A 91 4.11 -8.30 -0.76
CA PHE A 91 3.16 -7.71 0.19
C PHE A 91 3.46 -8.09 1.65
N LYS A 92 4.06 -9.26 1.86
CA LYS A 92 4.40 -9.84 3.15
C LYS A 92 5.89 -10.19 3.16
N ASN A 93 6.61 -9.70 4.15
CA ASN A 93 8.04 -9.99 4.31
C ASN A 93 8.48 -9.93 5.77
N THR A 94 9.67 -10.45 6.02
CA THR A 94 10.29 -10.52 7.35
C THR A 94 10.79 -9.17 7.85
N GLN A 95 11.11 -8.25 6.94
CA GLN A 95 11.56 -6.89 7.25
C GLN A 95 10.42 -5.99 7.73
N LYS A 96 9.16 -6.40 7.53
CA LYS A 96 7.94 -5.65 7.85
C LYS A 96 7.81 -4.34 7.06
N GLU A 97 8.45 -4.27 5.90
CA GLU A 97 8.31 -3.16 4.96
C GLU A 97 7.25 -3.54 3.91
N SER A 98 6.00 -3.10 4.09
CA SER A 98 4.91 -3.46 3.17
C SER A 98 4.30 -2.22 2.56
N LEU A 99 4.08 -2.24 1.24
CA LEU A 99 3.32 -1.20 0.56
C LEU A 99 1.93 -1.03 1.19
N ILE A 100 1.30 -2.12 1.62
CA ILE A 100 -0.02 -2.10 2.26
C ILE A 100 0.07 -1.34 3.59
N SER A 101 1.07 -1.62 4.42
CA SER A 101 1.16 -0.99 5.74
C SER A 101 1.42 0.51 5.65
N TYR A 102 2.24 0.96 4.70
CA TYR A 102 2.42 2.40 4.44
C TYR A 102 1.11 3.08 4.00
N TYR A 103 0.32 2.45 3.12
CA TYR A 103 -0.97 2.98 2.68
C TYR A 103 -2.00 3.04 3.81
N VAL A 104 -2.11 1.97 4.60
CA VAL A 104 -3.01 1.90 5.76
C VAL A 104 -2.60 2.96 6.79
N TYR A 105 -1.31 3.08 7.10
CA TYR A 105 -0.80 4.08 8.05
C TYR A 105 -1.19 5.49 7.62
N TYR A 106 -0.94 5.85 6.36
CA TYR A 106 -1.26 7.17 5.82
C TYR A 106 -2.73 7.51 6.04
N ASN A 107 -3.64 6.66 5.56
CA ASN A 107 -5.07 6.93 5.64
C ASN A 107 -5.55 6.91 7.10
N TYR A 108 -5.07 5.95 7.91
CA TYR A 108 -5.44 5.88 9.32
C TYR A 108 -5.08 7.15 10.09
N VAL A 109 -3.82 7.60 9.99
CA VAL A 109 -3.34 8.79 10.71
C VAL A 109 -3.98 10.06 10.16
N TYR A 110 -4.15 10.16 8.84
CA TYR A 110 -4.81 11.30 8.21
C TYR A 110 -6.23 11.51 8.74
N TYR A 111 -7.06 10.46 8.74
CA TYR A 111 -8.44 10.57 9.22
C TYR A 111 -8.56 10.66 10.75
N LYS A 112 -7.57 10.17 11.51
CA LYS A 112 -7.55 10.28 12.98
C LYS A 112 -7.03 11.63 13.49
N ASN A 113 -6.28 12.38 12.68
CA ASN A 113 -5.74 13.68 13.08
C ASN A 113 -6.85 14.73 13.35
N ASP A 114 -8.04 14.52 12.78
CA ASP A 114 -9.23 15.32 13.04
C ASP A 114 -10.28 14.48 13.76
N HIS A 115 -10.67 14.91 14.97
CA HIS A 115 -11.64 14.20 15.79
C HIS A 115 -13.00 14.91 15.72
N LEU A 116 -14.04 14.23 15.23
CA LEU A 116 -15.40 14.76 15.28
C LEU A 116 -15.98 14.61 16.69
N SER A 117 -16.35 15.71 17.33
CA SER A 117 -17.09 15.72 18.60
C SER A 117 -18.52 16.20 18.40
N GLY A 118 -19.35 16.09 19.45
CA GLY A 118 -20.74 16.59 19.41
C GLY A 118 -20.88 18.09 19.14
N VAL A 119 -19.79 18.87 19.26
CA VAL A 119 -19.77 20.31 18.99
C VAL A 119 -18.99 20.67 17.72
N GLY A 120 -18.60 19.67 16.90
CA GLY A 120 -17.82 19.84 15.67
C GLY A 120 -16.46 19.16 15.72
N THR A 121 -15.61 19.39 14.72
CA THR A 121 -14.25 18.84 14.66
C THR A 121 -13.37 19.54 15.68
N VAL A 122 -12.97 18.79 16.72
CA VAL A 122 -12.09 19.25 17.79
C VAL A 122 -10.72 18.63 17.64
N LYS A 123 -9.74 19.35 18.13
CA LYS A 123 -8.35 18.94 18.19
C LYS A 123 -8.02 18.76 19.67
N VAL A 124 -7.62 17.55 20.06
CA VAL A 124 -7.34 17.23 21.47
C VAL A 124 -6.01 17.86 21.88
N ASP A 125 -6.05 18.78 22.84
CA ASP A 125 -4.86 19.32 23.51
C ASP A 125 -4.73 18.67 24.88
N ALA A 126 -3.72 17.82 25.06
CA ALA A 126 -3.37 17.27 26.37
C ALA A 126 -2.60 18.32 27.18
N GLU A 127 -2.92 18.47 28.46
CA GLU A 127 -2.22 19.36 29.38
C GLU A 127 -0.70 19.08 29.33
N HIS A 128 0.09 20.14 29.13
CA HIS A 128 1.55 20.10 28.98
C HIS A 128 2.11 19.43 27.70
N SER A 129 1.27 19.08 26.72
CA SER A 129 1.76 18.63 25.41
C SER A 129 1.95 19.80 24.44
N LYS A 130 3.00 19.75 23.62
CA LYS A 130 3.10 20.62 22.42
C LYS A 130 2.64 19.81 21.23
N ARG A 131 1.59 20.28 20.58
CA ARG A 131 1.12 19.66 19.35
C ARG A 131 2.14 19.88 18.23
N VAL A 132 2.53 18.79 17.58
CA VAL A 132 3.32 18.79 16.36
C VAL A 132 2.47 18.16 15.27
N SER A 133 2.51 18.72 14.07
CA SER A 133 1.78 18.16 12.95
C SER A 133 2.34 16.78 12.55
N PRO A 134 1.51 15.77 12.23
CA PRO A 134 1.99 14.49 11.73
C PRO A 134 2.43 14.53 10.25
N PHE A 135 2.36 15.69 9.58
CA PHE A 135 2.57 15.80 8.13
C PHE A 135 3.91 15.23 7.66
N ASP A 136 5.02 15.52 8.34
CA ASP A 136 6.32 14.99 7.93
C ASP A 136 6.35 13.45 7.94
N LYS A 137 5.62 12.82 8.87
CA LYS A 137 5.50 11.35 8.93
C LYS A 137 4.59 10.82 7.83
N LEU A 138 3.46 11.49 7.59
CA LEU A 138 2.53 11.14 6.51
C LEU A 138 3.21 11.25 5.13
N GLU A 139 3.96 12.32 4.89
CA GLU A 139 4.70 12.53 3.66
C GLU A 139 5.77 11.46 3.45
N ASN A 140 6.56 11.15 4.50
CA ASN A 140 7.56 10.09 4.43
C ASN A 140 6.92 8.71 4.16
N ALA A 141 5.82 8.38 4.85
CA ALA A 141 5.08 7.14 4.60
C ALA A 141 4.53 7.07 3.17
N TRP A 142 4.00 8.18 2.64
CA TRP A 142 3.51 8.25 1.26
C TRP A 142 4.64 8.07 0.24
N LYS A 143 5.81 8.70 0.46
CA LYS A 143 6.99 8.50 -0.40
C LYS A 143 7.48 7.05 -0.39
N ARG A 144 7.45 6.38 0.77
CA ARG A 144 7.80 4.95 0.88
C ARG A 144 6.78 4.07 0.15
N PHE A 145 5.49 4.35 0.33
CA PHE A 145 4.42 3.71 -0.42
C PHE A 145 4.62 3.85 -1.93
N GLN A 146 4.82 5.07 -2.43
CA GLN A 146 5.02 5.34 -3.85
C GLN A 146 6.18 4.54 -4.44
N LYS A 147 7.34 4.52 -3.78
CA LYS A 147 8.51 3.73 -4.22
C LYS A 147 8.22 2.24 -4.37
N LEU A 148 7.36 1.68 -3.50
CA LEU A 148 6.98 0.27 -3.55
C LEU A 148 5.78 0.01 -4.48
N TYR A 149 4.92 1.00 -4.72
CA TYR A 149 3.75 0.90 -5.57
C TYR A 149 4.14 0.92 -7.05
N ALA A 150 4.69 2.05 -7.49
CA ALA A 150 5.14 2.24 -8.86
C ALA A 150 6.24 3.28 -8.96
N GLY A 151 6.17 4.36 -8.17
CA GLY A 151 7.18 5.41 -8.09
C GLY A 151 7.11 6.40 -9.23
N PHE A 152 5.90 6.64 -9.75
CA PHE A 152 5.66 7.65 -10.78
C PHE A 152 5.90 9.06 -10.25
N SER A 153 6.54 9.89 -11.05
CA SER A 153 6.51 11.34 -10.90
C SER A 153 5.17 11.90 -11.39
N PHE A 154 4.83 13.11 -10.96
CA PHE A 154 3.60 13.79 -11.36
C PHE A 154 3.46 13.90 -12.90
N ASP A 155 4.54 14.28 -13.59
CA ASP A 155 4.55 14.47 -15.05
C ASP A 155 4.34 13.14 -15.81
N GLU A 156 4.78 12.02 -15.24
CA GLU A 156 4.56 10.69 -15.82
C GLU A 156 3.10 10.23 -15.67
N CYS A 157 2.40 10.73 -14.64
CA CYS A 157 1.01 10.36 -14.37
C CYS A 157 0.00 11.04 -15.31
N GLU A 158 0.36 12.10 -16.04
CA GLU A 158 -0.59 12.86 -16.89
C GLU A 158 -1.21 12.02 -18.02
N ASN A 159 -0.58 10.90 -18.39
CA ASN A 159 -1.09 9.98 -19.41
C ASN A 159 -2.02 8.89 -18.86
N PHE A 160 -2.27 8.87 -17.54
CA PHE A 160 -3.06 7.83 -16.91
C PHE A 160 -4.51 8.27 -16.68
N THR A 161 -5.45 7.36 -16.91
CA THR A 161 -6.87 7.57 -16.58
C THR A 161 -7.14 7.18 -15.12
N GLU A 162 -8.04 7.90 -14.44
CA GLU A 162 -8.46 7.56 -13.07
C GLU A 162 -9.19 6.21 -12.99
N ASP A 163 -9.78 5.74 -14.10
CA ASP A 163 -10.59 4.52 -14.17
C ASP A 163 -9.76 3.21 -14.24
N GLY A 164 -8.44 3.30 -14.05
CA GLY A 164 -7.51 2.18 -14.19
C GLY A 164 -7.19 1.85 -15.65
N MET A 165 -6.01 1.31 -15.89
CA MET A 165 -5.50 1.00 -17.23
C MET A 165 -5.20 -0.49 -17.34
N LYS A 166 -5.57 -1.08 -18.48
CA LYS A 166 -5.21 -2.46 -18.80
C LYS A 166 -3.73 -2.55 -19.12
N VAL A 167 -3.16 -3.74 -18.92
CA VAL A 167 -1.74 -3.99 -19.15
C VAL A 167 -1.23 -3.59 -20.54
N ASP A 168 -2.07 -3.70 -21.59
CA ASP A 168 -1.73 -3.35 -22.96
C ASP A 168 -1.66 -1.83 -23.20
N ASP A 169 -2.36 -1.05 -22.38
CA ASP A 169 -2.38 0.41 -22.45
C ASP A 169 -1.31 1.03 -21.53
N LEU A 170 -0.63 0.22 -20.72
CA LEU A 170 0.39 0.69 -19.81
C LEU A 170 1.65 1.15 -20.57
N PRO A 171 2.20 2.34 -20.27
CA PRO A 171 3.30 2.89 -21.08
C PRO A 171 4.68 2.22 -20.91
N GLY A 172 4.76 1.04 -20.28
CA GLY A 172 6.01 0.30 -20.08
C GLY A 172 6.48 0.28 -18.63
N THR A 173 7.78 0.10 -18.42
CA THR A 173 8.41 0.34 -17.11
C THR A 173 9.00 1.76 -17.05
N PHE A 174 8.94 2.41 -15.87
CA PHE A 174 9.21 3.86 -15.75
C PHE A 174 10.44 4.21 -14.94
N ASN A 175 10.91 3.29 -14.12
CA ASN A 175 12.05 3.53 -13.25
C ASN A 175 12.75 2.21 -12.91
N GLY A 176 14.04 2.29 -12.53
CA GLY A 176 14.81 1.12 -12.10
C GLY A 176 14.48 0.63 -10.68
N LEU A 177 13.30 0.92 -10.13
CA LEU A 177 12.92 0.50 -8.78
C LEU A 177 12.31 -0.90 -8.80
N ALA A 178 12.50 -1.65 -7.72
CA ALA A 178 11.83 -2.93 -7.51
C ALA A 178 10.40 -2.76 -6.96
N SER A 179 9.57 -2.01 -7.69
CA SER A 179 8.18 -1.72 -7.33
C SER A 179 7.24 -2.87 -7.73
N ALA A 180 6.05 -2.90 -7.13
CA ALA A 180 5.00 -3.86 -7.47
C ALA A 180 4.56 -3.72 -8.93
N TYR A 181 4.44 -2.48 -9.42
CA TYR A 181 4.16 -2.19 -10.82
C TYR A 181 5.20 -2.82 -11.75
N ASN A 182 6.50 -2.59 -11.51
CA ASN A 182 7.56 -3.12 -12.37
C ASN A 182 7.62 -4.65 -12.31
N PHE A 183 7.35 -5.24 -11.15
CA PHE A 183 7.25 -6.69 -10.99
C PHE A 183 6.10 -7.28 -11.81
N LEU A 184 4.90 -6.70 -11.70
CA LEU A 184 3.71 -7.14 -12.45
C LEU A 184 3.90 -6.95 -13.95
N TYR A 185 4.48 -5.82 -14.36
CA TYR A 185 4.75 -5.55 -15.78
C TYR A 185 5.79 -6.50 -16.37
N ALA A 186 6.87 -6.79 -15.65
CA ALA A 186 7.88 -7.75 -16.10
C ALA A 186 7.33 -9.17 -16.26
N ASN A 187 6.31 -9.53 -15.47
CA ASN A 187 5.66 -10.84 -15.50
C ASN A 187 4.23 -10.75 -16.06
N LYS A 188 3.94 -9.76 -16.93
CA LYS A 188 2.57 -9.49 -17.39
C LYS A 188 1.88 -10.66 -18.07
N GLU A 189 2.65 -11.57 -18.67
CA GLU A 189 2.12 -12.79 -19.29
C GLU A 189 1.50 -13.74 -18.24
N ASP A 190 1.97 -13.70 -16.99
CA ASP A 190 1.42 -14.47 -15.87
C ASP A 190 0.19 -13.80 -15.22
N TYR A 191 -0.05 -12.52 -15.55
CA TYR A 191 -1.14 -11.68 -15.01
C TYR A 191 -1.96 -11.01 -16.12
N PRO A 192 -2.60 -11.77 -17.03
CA PRO A 192 -3.40 -11.18 -18.11
C PRO A 192 -4.62 -10.39 -17.61
N GLU A 193 -5.06 -10.62 -16.38
CA GLU A 193 -6.19 -9.93 -15.74
C GLU A 193 -5.78 -8.60 -15.07
N TRP A 194 -4.51 -8.23 -15.16
CA TRP A 194 -3.98 -7.07 -14.45
C TRP A 194 -4.53 -5.76 -15.01
N VAL A 195 -5.14 -4.98 -14.10
CA VAL A 195 -5.57 -3.61 -14.35
C VAL A 195 -4.97 -2.73 -13.26
N PHE A 196 -4.19 -1.74 -13.66
CA PHE A 196 -3.45 -0.88 -12.75
C PHE A 196 -4.07 0.51 -12.65
N THR A 197 -4.28 0.98 -11.43
CA THR A 197 -4.72 2.34 -11.15
C THR A 197 -3.56 3.15 -10.59
N VAL A 198 -3.22 4.26 -11.23
CA VAL A 198 -2.14 5.13 -10.74
C VAL A 198 -2.55 5.79 -9.43
N LYS A 199 -1.59 5.97 -8.52
CA LYS A 199 -1.77 6.79 -7.32
C LYS A 199 -0.92 8.03 -7.46
N TYR A 200 -1.55 9.18 -7.61
CA TYR A 200 -0.88 10.47 -7.72
C TYR A 200 -0.22 10.89 -6.40
N ASP A 201 0.75 11.79 -6.49
CA ASP A 201 1.22 12.52 -5.33
C ASP A 201 0.06 13.30 -4.71
N LYS A 202 -0.17 13.05 -3.42
CA LYS A 202 -1.15 13.83 -2.66
C LYS A 202 -0.53 15.17 -2.35
N ASN A 203 -0.95 16.23 -3.03
CA ASN A 203 -0.60 17.59 -2.63
C ASN A 203 -1.34 17.94 -1.33
N ILE A 204 -0.67 17.72 -0.20
CA ILE A 204 -1.25 17.86 1.13
C ILE A 204 -1.42 19.35 1.53
N PHE A 205 -0.91 20.29 0.72
CA PHE A 205 -0.99 21.74 0.97
C PHE A 205 -2.10 22.46 0.20
N SER A 206 -2.85 21.76 -0.66
CA SER A 206 -3.93 22.36 -1.48
C SER A 206 -5.33 21.83 -1.13
N LEU A 207 -5.57 21.51 0.14
CA LEU A 207 -6.91 21.35 0.73
C LEU A 207 -7.21 22.55 1.63
#